data_AF-A0A2N2GV53-F1
#
_entry.id   AF-A0A2N2GV53-F1
#
_cell.length_a   1.000
_cell.length_b   1.000
_cell.length_c   1.000
_cell.angle_alpha   90.00
_cell.angle_beta   90.00
_cell.angle_gamma   90.00
#
_symmetry.space_group_name_H-M   'P 1'
#
loop_
_entity.id
_entity.type
_entity.pdbx_description
1 polymer ?
#
loop_
_entity_poly.entity_id
_entity_poly.type
_entity_poly.pdbx_seq_one_letter_code
_entity_poly.pdbx_strand_id
1 'polypeptide(L)'
;MTLISGDCWAQRIGADNMQNLGVGVEPATGDVWASLWNHGYTMRLHIDELNYANSTITYIGTLRDAGGAMLPGVSSTDLRGVGFDQHGYAWTLGLNSGRVWKLDPATNARAADLPAGQTIGIGTHYTYSDFTGSTALSFTAPRGFWTYIFASLFEAAQVDAIAWDAYVPTGTAAGIRIRALDAFGNPASGWLPADIGGVAQYFEYPTGAPTHTIDLAANGGPLIGWSFEVNIRLATTDRAVRPIVNDVRLQWQRP
;
A
#
# COMPACT_ATOMS: atom_id res chain seq x y z
N MET A 1 -27.14 -19.06 -12.47
CA MET A 1 -25.93 -18.24 -12.29
C MET A 1 -25.18 -18.29 -13.61
N THR A 2 -25.24 -17.23 -14.41
CA THR A 2 -24.54 -17.19 -15.70
C THR A 2 -23.17 -16.59 -15.44
N LEU A 3 -22.15 -17.45 -15.35
CA LEU A 3 -20.76 -17.01 -15.30
C LEU A 3 -20.40 -16.50 -16.69
N ILE A 4 -20.22 -15.18 -16.86
CA ILE A 4 -19.65 -14.63 -18.09
C ILE A 4 -18.14 -14.58 -17.88
N SER A 5 -17.44 -15.68 -18.18
CA SER A 5 -15.98 -15.67 -18.34
C SER A 5 -15.65 -15.11 -19.73
N GLY A 6 -14.84 -14.06 -19.80
CA GLY A 6 -14.41 -13.47 -21.06
C GLY A 6 -12.91 -13.19 -21.06
N ASP A 7 -12.29 -13.37 -22.22
CA ASP A 7 -10.92 -12.98 -22.52
C ASP A 7 -10.78 -11.45 -22.41
N CYS A 8 -9.92 -11.00 -21.51
CA CYS A 8 -9.62 -9.60 -21.26
C CYS A 8 -9.08 -8.86 -22.49
N TRP A 9 -8.53 -9.56 -23.48
CA TRP A 9 -8.07 -8.96 -24.75
C TRP A 9 -9.20 -8.82 -25.77
N ALA A 10 -10.17 -9.73 -25.77
CA ALA A 10 -11.31 -9.74 -26.69
C ALA A 10 -12.45 -8.79 -26.26
N GLN A 11 -12.48 -8.31 -25.02
CA GLN A 11 -13.48 -7.36 -24.51
C GLN A 11 -13.31 -5.91 -25.04
N ARG A 12 -12.47 -5.70 -26.06
CA ARG A 12 -12.29 -4.39 -26.70
C ARG A 12 -13.36 -4.02 -27.74
N ILE A 13 -14.44 -4.79 -27.88
CA ILE A 13 -15.49 -4.50 -28.88
C ILE A 13 -16.88 -4.57 -28.24
N GLY A 14 -17.49 -3.40 -27.99
CA GLY A 14 -18.94 -3.26 -27.82
C GLY A 14 -19.44 -2.36 -26.70
N ALA A 15 -19.56 -1.05 -27.00
CA ALA A 15 -20.62 -0.13 -26.55
C ALA A 15 -20.93 0.03 -25.04
N ASP A 16 -20.32 1.07 -24.47
CA ASP A 16 -20.81 2.04 -23.47
C ASP A 16 -19.67 2.34 -22.48
N ASN A 17 -19.51 3.61 -22.11
CA ASN A 17 -18.47 4.07 -21.21
C ASN A 17 -18.60 3.38 -19.83
N MET A 18 -17.94 2.23 -19.63
CA MET A 18 -17.80 1.60 -18.31
C MET A 18 -16.91 2.48 -17.45
N GLN A 19 -17.50 3.49 -16.83
CA GLN A 19 -16.80 4.39 -15.95
C GLN A 19 -16.58 3.68 -14.61
N ASN A 20 -15.31 3.46 -14.29
CA ASN A 20 -14.89 3.03 -12.96
C ASN A 20 -14.68 4.27 -12.10
N LEU A 21 -15.43 4.40 -11.01
CA LEU A 21 -15.31 5.55 -10.11
C LEU A 21 -14.44 5.27 -8.87
N GLY A 22 -14.15 4.00 -8.59
CA GLY A 22 -13.22 3.63 -7.54
C GLY A 22 -12.78 2.18 -7.65
N VAL A 23 -11.53 1.96 -7.27
CA VAL A 23 -10.85 0.66 -7.25
C VAL A 23 -10.38 0.36 -5.83
N GLY A 24 -10.45 -0.91 -5.46
CA GLY A 24 -9.84 -1.47 -4.25
C GLY A 24 -9.14 -2.78 -4.59
N VAL A 25 -8.19 -3.20 -3.75
CA VAL A 25 -7.50 -4.48 -3.91
C VAL A 25 -7.90 -5.39 -2.76
N GLU A 26 -8.36 -6.59 -3.09
CA GLU A 26 -8.74 -7.59 -2.09
C GLU A 26 -7.49 -8.03 -1.32
N PRO A 27 -7.48 -7.90 0.02
CA PRO A 27 -6.28 -8.15 0.80
C PRO A 27 -5.89 -9.65 0.86
N ALA A 28 -6.84 -10.56 0.61
CA ALA A 28 -6.60 -11.99 0.67
C ALA A 28 -5.96 -12.55 -0.60
N THR A 29 -6.39 -12.08 -1.78
CA THR A 29 -5.99 -12.65 -3.07
C THR A 29 -5.16 -11.70 -3.95
N GLY A 30 -5.19 -10.39 -3.66
CA GLY A 30 -4.62 -9.38 -4.56
C GLY A 30 -5.52 -9.03 -5.76
N ASP A 31 -6.74 -9.58 -5.84
CA ASP A 31 -7.66 -9.28 -6.93
C ASP A 31 -8.09 -7.81 -6.92
N VAL A 32 -8.27 -7.24 -8.10
CA VAL A 32 -8.64 -5.84 -8.26
C VAL A 32 -10.16 -5.73 -8.36
N TRP A 33 -10.78 -4.98 -7.48
CA TRP A 33 -12.22 -4.74 -7.47
C TRP A 33 -12.53 -3.32 -7.91
N ALA A 34 -13.61 -3.13 -8.66
CA ALA A 34 -14.07 -1.80 -9.04
C ALA A 34 -15.59 -1.71 -9.12
N SER A 35 -16.13 -0.54 -8.79
CA SER A 35 -17.55 -0.23 -8.95
C SER A 35 -17.81 0.33 -10.35
N LEU A 36 -18.75 -0.27 -11.08
CA LEU A 36 -19.12 0.14 -12.44
C LEU A 36 -20.26 1.14 -12.38
N TRP A 37 -19.92 2.41 -12.63
CA TRP A 37 -20.91 3.49 -12.66
C TRP A 37 -21.88 3.30 -13.82
N ASN A 38 -23.16 3.59 -13.55
CA ASN A 38 -24.28 3.43 -14.49
C ASN A 38 -24.61 1.99 -14.91
N HIS A 39 -23.95 0.99 -14.35
CA HIS A 39 -24.25 -0.42 -14.64
C HIS A 39 -24.83 -1.16 -13.43
N GLY A 40 -24.61 -0.68 -12.20
CA GLY A 40 -25.13 -1.33 -10.98
C GLY A 40 -24.41 -2.65 -10.62
N TYR A 41 -23.24 -2.88 -11.20
CA TYR A 41 -22.38 -4.02 -10.90
C TYR A 41 -21.10 -3.55 -10.21
N THR A 42 -20.55 -4.40 -9.35
CA THR A 42 -19.15 -4.33 -8.91
C THR A 42 -18.40 -5.43 -9.66
N MET A 43 -17.24 -5.12 -10.23
CA MET A 43 -16.38 -6.12 -10.87
C MET A 43 -15.25 -6.55 -9.93
N ARG A 44 -14.82 -7.80 -10.11
CA ARG A 44 -13.58 -8.37 -9.56
C ARG A 44 -12.74 -8.87 -10.73
N LEU A 45 -11.54 -8.33 -10.88
CA LEU A 45 -10.51 -8.77 -11.82
C LEU A 45 -9.50 -9.62 -11.08
N HIS A 46 -9.41 -10.90 -11.44
CA HIS A 46 -8.32 -11.78 -11.07
C HIS A 46 -7.26 -11.77 -12.17
N ILE A 47 -6.01 -11.50 -11.81
CA ILE A 47 -4.88 -11.45 -12.73
C ILE A 47 -4.05 -12.73 -12.57
N ASP A 48 -3.91 -13.49 -13.66
CA ASP A 48 -2.93 -14.58 -13.73
C ASP A 48 -1.57 -13.97 -14.15
N GLU A 49 -0.68 -13.79 -13.17
CA GLU A 49 0.65 -13.21 -13.38
C GLU A 49 1.58 -14.09 -14.24
N LEU A 50 1.27 -15.38 -14.39
CA LEU A 50 2.06 -16.30 -15.22
C LEU A 50 1.57 -16.28 -16.67
N ASN A 51 0.30 -16.00 -16.89
CA ASN A 51 -0.27 -15.85 -18.22
C ASN A 51 -1.50 -14.93 -18.22
N TYR A 52 -1.30 -13.67 -18.60
CA TYR A 52 -2.37 -12.66 -18.56
C TYR A 52 -3.60 -13.02 -19.39
N ALA A 53 -3.49 -13.87 -20.42
CA ALA A 53 -4.64 -14.33 -21.20
C ALA A 53 -5.65 -15.17 -20.39
N ASN A 54 -5.22 -15.71 -19.24
CA ASN A 54 -6.07 -16.46 -18.32
C ASN A 54 -6.73 -15.57 -17.25
N SER A 55 -6.48 -14.26 -17.24
CA SER A 55 -7.10 -13.34 -16.29
C SER A 55 -8.61 -13.34 -16.47
N THR A 56 -9.35 -13.23 -15.37
CA THR A 56 -10.82 -13.32 -15.40
C THR A 56 -11.46 -12.12 -14.73
N ILE A 57 -12.61 -11.70 -15.27
CA ILE A 57 -13.48 -10.68 -14.64
C ILE A 57 -14.77 -11.35 -14.19
N THR A 58 -15.14 -11.12 -12.94
CA THR A 58 -16.43 -11.51 -12.37
C THR A 58 -17.28 -10.27 -12.12
N TYR A 59 -18.52 -10.27 -12.62
CA TYR A 59 -19.49 -9.21 -12.36
C TYR A 59 -20.45 -9.60 -11.24
N ILE A 60 -20.49 -8.78 -10.20
CA ILE A 60 -21.29 -8.97 -9.00
C ILE A 60 -22.46 -8.01 -9.05
N GLY A 61 -23.68 -8.54 -9.03
CA GLY A 61 -24.94 -7.78 -9.11
C GLY A 61 -25.22 -7.00 -7.84
N THR A 62 -24.41 -5.99 -7.53
CA THR A 62 -24.52 -5.20 -6.29
C THR A 62 -25.87 -4.49 -6.18
N LEU A 63 -26.28 -3.79 -7.24
CA LEU A 63 -27.56 -3.09 -7.31
C LEU A 63 -28.62 -3.82 -8.12
N ARG A 64 -28.33 -5.07 -8.52
CA ARG A 64 -29.23 -5.86 -9.37
C ARG A 64 -29.73 -7.11 -8.66
N ASP A 65 -30.90 -7.56 -9.05
CA ASP A 65 -31.40 -8.87 -8.65
C ASP A 65 -30.81 -9.98 -9.52
N ALA A 66 -31.20 -11.24 -9.24
CA ALA A 66 -30.75 -12.40 -10.00
C ALA A 66 -31.24 -12.41 -11.47
N GLY A 67 -32.29 -11.65 -11.79
CA GLY A 67 -32.79 -11.45 -13.15
C GLY A 67 -32.10 -10.29 -13.88
N GLY A 68 -31.19 -9.59 -13.22
CA GLY A 68 -30.49 -8.44 -13.77
C GLY A 68 -31.28 -7.13 -13.70
N ALA A 69 -32.46 -7.09 -13.08
CA ALA A 69 -33.20 -5.84 -12.88
C ALA A 69 -32.58 -5.02 -11.74
N MET A 70 -32.70 -3.69 -11.79
CA MET A 70 -32.26 -2.82 -10.69
C MET A 70 -33.12 -3.08 -9.44
N LEU A 71 -32.49 -3.09 -8.28
CA LEU A 71 -33.20 -3.22 -7.01
C LEU A 71 -34.12 -2.01 -6.74
N PRO A 72 -35.16 -2.16 -5.91
CA PRO A 72 -36.01 -1.05 -5.51
C PRO A 72 -35.25 0.02 -4.71
N GLY A 73 -35.43 1.28 -5.11
CA GLY A 73 -34.90 2.44 -4.39
C GLY A 73 -33.41 2.73 -4.60
N VAL A 74 -32.81 2.19 -5.66
CA VAL A 74 -31.43 2.49 -6.07
C VAL A 74 -31.37 2.98 -7.51
N SER A 75 -30.34 3.77 -7.83
CA SER A 75 -30.03 4.21 -9.19
C SER A 75 -28.88 3.41 -9.78
N SER A 76 -28.84 3.23 -11.11
CA SER A 76 -27.67 2.65 -11.79
C SER A 76 -26.39 3.46 -11.53
N THR A 77 -26.54 4.75 -11.23
CA THR A 77 -25.47 5.69 -10.88
C THR A 77 -25.21 5.77 -9.38
N ASP A 78 -25.59 4.78 -8.58
CA ASP A 78 -25.32 4.81 -7.12
C ASP A 78 -23.90 4.40 -6.76
N LEU A 79 -23.34 3.38 -7.41
CA LEU A 79 -22.03 2.84 -7.03
C LEU A 79 -20.91 3.86 -7.29
N ARG A 80 -20.00 4.00 -6.32
CA ARG A 80 -18.84 4.91 -6.39
C ARG A 80 -17.54 4.15 -6.17
N GLY A 81 -17.14 3.97 -4.92
CA GLY A 81 -15.94 3.23 -4.56
C GLY A 81 -16.22 1.79 -4.13
N VAL A 82 -15.13 1.08 -3.86
CA VAL A 82 -15.11 -0.20 -3.16
C VAL A 82 -13.95 -0.18 -2.16
N GLY A 83 -14.14 -0.78 -1.00
CA GLY A 83 -13.08 -0.97 -0.01
C GLY A 83 -13.36 -2.18 0.86
N PHE A 84 -12.34 -2.62 1.60
CA PHE A 84 -12.40 -3.88 2.36
C PHE A 84 -12.36 -3.61 3.86
N ASP A 85 -13.14 -4.35 4.63
CA ASP A 85 -13.04 -4.35 6.08
C ASP A 85 -11.96 -5.33 6.59
N GLN A 86 -11.70 -5.31 7.89
CA GLN A 86 -10.73 -6.19 8.55
C GLN A 86 -11.10 -7.69 8.48
N HIS A 87 -12.35 -8.01 8.14
CA HIS A 87 -12.83 -9.38 7.98
C HIS A 87 -12.81 -9.85 6.52
N GLY A 88 -12.36 -9.00 5.59
CA GLY A 88 -12.22 -9.33 4.18
C GLY A 88 -13.50 -9.12 3.37
N TYR A 89 -14.56 -8.55 3.93
CA TYR A 89 -15.74 -8.20 3.12
C TYR A 89 -15.48 -6.95 2.31
N ALA A 90 -15.94 -6.96 1.06
CA ALA A 90 -15.96 -5.77 0.24
C ALA A 90 -17.19 -4.93 0.59
N TRP A 91 -17.03 -3.62 0.66
CA TRP A 91 -18.09 -2.66 0.89
C TRP A 91 -18.17 -1.70 -0.28
N THR A 92 -19.39 -1.35 -0.67
CA THR A 92 -19.65 -0.30 -1.66
C THR A 92 -20.83 0.57 -1.24
N LEU A 93 -20.86 1.81 -1.70
CA LEU A 93 -21.76 2.86 -1.24
C LEU A 93 -22.58 3.37 -2.41
N GLY A 94 -23.86 3.60 -2.14
CA GLY A 94 -24.80 4.26 -3.04
C GLY A 94 -24.91 5.74 -2.74
N LEU A 95 -24.48 6.59 -3.67
CA LEU A 95 -24.57 8.05 -3.51
C LEU A 95 -26.02 8.51 -3.36
N ASN A 96 -26.93 8.14 -4.26
CA ASN A 96 -28.30 8.68 -4.26
C ASN A 96 -29.23 7.92 -3.32
N SER A 97 -29.07 6.60 -3.20
CA SER A 97 -29.88 5.79 -2.28
C SER A 97 -29.51 5.95 -0.81
N GLY A 98 -28.35 6.53 -0.50
CA GLY A 98 -27.82 6.56 0.87
C GLY A 98 -27.62 5.17 1.45
N ARG A 99 -27.53 4.14 0.60
CA ARG A 99 -27.33 2.74 1.02
C ARG A 99 -25.87 2.34 1.01
N VAL A 100 -25.54 1.38 1.84
CA VAL A 100 -24.27 0.65 1.85
C VAL A 100 -24.55 -0.80 1.49
N TRP A 101 -23.60 -1.43 0.81
CA TRP A 101 -23.66 -2.81 0.38
C TRP A 101 -22.45 -3.55 0.87
N LYS A 102 -22.68 -4.72 1.47
CA LYS A 102 -21.64 -5.67 1.87
C LYS A 102 -21.60 -6.80 0.86
N LEU A 103 -20.42 -7.09 0.33
CA LEU A 103 -20.14 -8.13 -0.65
C LEU A 103 -19.19 -9.15 -0.04
N ASP A 104 -19.46 -10.42 -0.29
CA ASP A 104 -18.65 -11.54 0.15
C ASP A 104 -17.77 -12.04 -1.02
N PRO A 105 -16.43 -11.88 -0.94
CA PRO A 105 -15.52 -12.39 -1.96
C PRO A 105 -15.54 -13.91 -2.13
N ALA A 106 -15.90 -14.68 -1.09
CA ALA A 106 -15.96 -16.14 -1.19
C ALA A 106 -17.10 -16.60 -2.09
N THR A 107 -18.19 -15.82 -2.16
CA THR A 107 -19.37 -16.16 -2.96
C THR A 107 -19.57 -15.25 -4.17
N ASN A 108 -18.78 -14.17 -4.31
CA ASN A 108 -18.97 -13.12 -5.30
C ASN A 108 -20.42 -12.61 -5.34
N ALA A 109 -21.01 -12.37 -4.16
CA ALA A 109 -22.41 -11.96 -4.00
C ALA A 109 -22.57 -10.98 -2.85
N ARG A 110 -23.77 -10.37 -2.72
CA ARG A 110 -24.12 -9.62 -1.51
C ARG A 110 -24.08 -10.56 -0.30
N ALA A 111 -23.47 -10.11 0.79
CA ALA A 111 -23.34 -10.90 2.00
C ALA A 111 -24.73 -11.25 2.56
N ALA A 112 -24.88 -12.47 3.07
CA ALA A 112 -26.17 -13.02 3.48
C ALA A 112 -26.79 -12.30 4.69
N ASP A 113 -25.96 -11.63 5.50
CA ASP A 113 -26.37 -10.79 6.62
C ASP A 113 -26.82 -9.38 6.20
N LEU A 114 -26.51 -8.96 4.97
CA LEU A 114 -26.93 -7.67 4.41
C LEU A 114 -27.33 -7.76 2.91
N PRO A 115 -28.29 -8.62 2.54
CA PRO A 115 -28.59 -8.94 1.14
C PRO A 115 -29.32 -7.82 0.38
N ALA A 116 -29.92 -6.86 1.10
CA ALA A 116 -30.66 -5.73 0.54
C ALA A 116 -29.96 -4.37 0.78
N GLY A 117 -28.74 -4.39 1.32
CA GLY A 117 -28.02 -3.20 1.73
C GLY A 117 -28.69 -2.51 2.92
N GLN A 118 -28.08 -1.45 3.42
CA GLN A 118 -28.62 -0.70 4.54
C GLN A 118 -28.41 0.80 4.36
N THR A 119 -29.41 1.61 4.68
CA THR A 119 -29.25 3.05 4.75
C THR A 119 -28.53 3.41 6.05
N ILE A 120 -27.46 4.20 5.95
CA ILE A 120 -26.68 4.66 7.10
C ILE A 120 -26.67 6.19 7.11
N GLY A 121 -27.01 6.79 8.26
CA GLY A 121 -27.03 8.24 8.42
C GLY A 121 -28.23 8.94 7.76
N ILE A 122 -28.10 10.26 7.61
CA ILE A 122 -29.10 11.14 6.95
C ILE A 122 -28.39 11.83 5.79
N GLY A 123 -28.97 11.76 4.58
CA GLY A 123 -28.41 12.38 3.37
C GLY A 123 -27.72 11.38 2.43
N THR A 124 -26.78 11.87 1.63
CA THR A 124 -26.04 11.09 0.62
C THR A 124 -24.60 10.81 1.06
N HIS A 125 -24.00 9.72 0.57
CA HIS A 125 -22.62 9.34 0.89
C HIS A 125 -21.60 9.96 -0.09
N TYR A 126 -20.81 10.95 0.34
CA TYR A 126 -19.77 11.55 -0.50
C TYR A 126 -18.55 10.60 -0.67
N THR A 127 -18.24 10.17 -1.89
CA THR A 127 -17.20 9.14 -2.17
C THR A 127 -16.53 9.28 -3.56
N TYR A 128 -16.43 10.50 -4.10
CA TYR A 128 -16.03 10.69 -5.51
C TYR A 128 -14.52 10.45 -5.80
N SER A 129 -13.66 10.35 -4.78
CA SER A 129 -12.19 10.25 -4.92
C SER A 129 -11.58 8.98 -4.34
N ASP A 130 -12.18 8.42 -3.30
CA ASP A 130 -11.75 7.20 -2.62
C ASP A 130 -12.86 6.71 -1.69
N PHE A 131 -13.05 5.38 -1.64
CA PHE A 131 -14.15 4.77 -0.91
C PHE A 131 -14.12 5.05 0.59
N THR A 132 -12.92 5.17 1.16
CA THR A 132 -12.69 5.31 2.60
C THR A 132 -12.13 6.67 3.01
N GLY A 133 -11.85 7.59 2.08
CA GLY A 133 -11.00 8.75 2.38
C GLY A 133 -9.56 8.37 2.76
N SER A 134 -9.18 7.09 2.61
CA SER A 134 -8.01 6.50 3.24
C SER A 134 -7.13 5.69 2.32
N THR A 135 -7.41 5.52 1.02
CA THR A 135 -6.39 4.89 0.13
C THR A 135 -5.13 5.73 0.03
N ALA A 136 -5.23 7.06 0.22
CA ALA A 136 -4.07 7.94 0.41
C ALA A 136 -3.37 7.76 1.80
N LEU A 137 -4.02 7.12 2.77
CA LEU A 137 -3.57 6.97 4.16
C LEU A 137 -3.33 5.51 4.60
N SER A 138 -3.73 4.52 3.81
CA SER A 138 -3.87 3.11 4.23
C SER A 138 -3.21 2.13 3.28
N PHE A 139 -2.06 2.48 2.70
CA PHE A 139 -1.03 1.45 2.54
C PHE A 139 -0.18 1.43 3.81
N THR A 140 -0.72 0.88 4.90
CA THR A 140 0.13 0.46 6.01
C THR A 140 0.75 -0.86 5.59
N ALA A 141 1.74 -0.82 4.68
CA ALA A 141 2.75 -1.86 4.77
C ALA A 141 3.24 -1.84 6.23
N PRO A 142 3.48 -2.99 6.86
CA PRO A 142 4.10 -3.05 8.18
C PRO A 142 5.58 -2.68 8.05
N ARG A 143 5.86 -1.55 7.40
CA ARG A 143 7.12 -0.98 7.02
C ARG A 143 7.05 0.52 7.28
N GLY A 144 7.93 1.02 8.13
CA GLY A 144 8.11 2.44 8.41
C GLY A 144 9.47 2.92 7.92
N PHE A 145 9.54 4.17 7.52
CA PHE A 145 10.81 4.82 7.20
C PHE A 145 10.98 6.07 8.06
N TRP A 146 12.18 6.26 8.58
CA TRP A 146 12.58 7.48 9.27
C TRP A 146 13.82 8.03 8.59
N THR A 147 13.79 9.32 8.26
CA THR A 147 14.93 10.01 7.65
C THR A 147 15.34 11.17 8.53
N TYR A 148 16.65 11.32 8.73
CA TYR A 148 17.21 12.42 9.51
C TYR A 148 18.52 12.89 8.91
N ILE A 149 18.79 14.19 8.99
CA ILE A 149 20.02 14.81 8.51
C ILE A 149 20.89 15.18 9.71
N PHE A 150 22.05 14.55 9.82
CA PHE A 150 23.09 14.91 10.76
C PHE A 150 23.95 16.03 10.16
N ALA A 151 23.79 17.25 10.68
CA ALA A 151 24.64 18.38 10.29
C ALA A 151 25.99 18.30 11.00
N SER A 152 27.08 18.14 10.26
CA SER A 152 28.44 18.16 10.84
C SER A 152 28.91 19.58 11.14
N LEU A 153 28.41 20.56 10.36
CA LEU A 153 28.85 21.96 10.32
C LEU A 153 30.30 22.17 9.84
N PHE A 154 30.93 21.13 9.27
CA PHE A 154 32.26 21.19 8.66
C PHE A 154 32.17 20.75 7.20
N GLU A 155 32.78 21.51 6.28
CA GLU A 155 32.71 21.28 4.84
C GLU A 155 33.19 19.87 4.42
N ALA A 156 34.22 19.36 5.10
CA ALA A 156 34.83 18.06 4.81
C ALA A 156 34.79 17.11 6.01
N ALA A 157 33.72 17.11 6.81
CA ALA A 157 33.57 16.08 7.85
C ALA A 157 33.61 14.70 7.22
N GLN A 158 34.28 13.76 7.87
CA GLN A 158 34.39 12.38 7.41
C GLN A 158 33.69 11.46 8.40
N VAL A 159 32.70 10.68 7.95
CA VAL A 159 32.04 9.64 8.76
C VAL A 159 32.64 8.28 8.42
N ASP A 160 33.18 7.62 9.45
CA ASP A 160 33.84 6.33 9.33
C ASP A 160 32.96 5.17 9.80
N ALA A 161 32.00 5.43 10.69
CA ALA A 161 31.12 4.40 11.21
C ALA A 161 29.75 4.92 11.64
N ILE A 162 28.77 4.01 11.66
CA ILE A 162 27.46 4.21 12.28
C ILE A 162 27.37 3.28 13.48
N ALA A 163 27.16 3.83 14.67
CA ALA A 163 26.81 3.06 15.86
C ALA A 163 25.32 3.23 16.16
N TRP A 164 24.60 2.14 16.38
CA TRP A 164 23.17 2.19 16.63
C TRP A 164 22.69 1.08 17.57
N ASP A 165 21.67 1.42 18.34
CA ASP A 165 20.99 0.56 19.32
C ASP A 165 19.54 0.40 18.89
N ALA A 166 19.10 -0.85 18.78
CA ALA A 166 17.74 -1.19 18.40
C ALA A 166 17.27 -2.48 19.08
N TYR A 167 15.99 -2.53 19.42
CA TYR A 167 15.28 -3.74 19.76
C TYR A 167 14.69 -4.35 18.47
N VAL A 168 15.27 -5.47 18.00
CA VAL A 168 14.86 -6.18 16.79
C VAL A 168 14.52 -7.64 17.13
N PRO A 169 13.30 -7.91 17.60
CA PRO A 169 12.83 -9.27 17.90
C PRO A 169 12.60 -10.09 16.63
N THR A 170 12.51 -11.42 16.77
CA THR A 170 12.19 -12.34 15.67
C THR A 170 10.88 -11.95 14.98
N GLY A 171 10.86 -12.03 13.65
CA GLY A 171 9.72 -11.59 12.84
C GLY A 171 9.71 -10.08 12.51
N THR A 172 10.73 -9.35 12.96
CA THR A 172 10.93 -7.93 12.62
C THR A 172 12.29 -7.71 11.96
N ALA A 173 12.45 -6.57 11.30
CA ALA A 173 13.72 -6.14 10.72
C ALA A 173 13.93 -4.64 10.92
N ALA A 174 15.20 -4.25 11.10
CA ALA A 174 15.63 -2.86 11.07
C ALA A 174 16.84 -2.76 10.13
N GLY A 175 16.83 -1.79 9.24
CA GLY A 175 17.91 -1.53 8.30
C GLY A 175 18.26 -0.05 8.27
N ILE A 176 19.54 0.28 8.10
CA ILE A 176 20.02 1.66 8.00
C ILE A 176 20.85 1.87 6.73
N ARG A 177 20.71 3.04 6.11
CA ARG A 177 21.57 3.48 5.02
C ARG A 177 21.90 4.96 5.18
N ILE A 178 22.99 5.39 4.58
CA ILE A 178 23.54 6.74 4.74
C ILE A 178 24.02 7.31 3.40
N ARG A 179 23.97 8.62 3.22
CA ARG A 179 24.69 9.34 2.16
C ARG A 179 25.20 10.69 2.64
N ALA A 180 26.25 11.19 1.99
CA ALA A 180 26.77 12.54 2.21
C ALA A 180 25.95 13.57 1.42
N LEU A 181 25.82 14.76 1.99
CA LEU A 181 25.22 15.94 1.39
C LEU A 181 26.23 17.10 1.34
N ASP A 182 26.08 17.97 0.35
CA ASP A 182 26.85 19.21 0.19
C ASP A 182 26.31 20.34 1.09
N ALA A 183 26.90 21.53 0.96
CA ALA A 183 26.53 22.76 1.69
C ALA A 183 25.05 23.16 1.55
N PHE A 184 24.45 22.78 0.43
CA PHE A 184 23.10 23.18 0.02
C PHE A 184 22.09 22.06 0.26
N GLY A 185 22.53 20.93 0.85
CA GLY A 185 21.71 19.76 1.11
C GLY A 185 21.50 18.86 -0.11
N ASN A 186 22.25 19.06 -1.20
CA ASN A 186 22.18 18.15 -2.33
C ASN A 186 23.03 16.89 -2.07
N PRO A 187 22.65 15.73 -2.62
CA PRO A 187 23.46 14.52 -2.52
C PRO A 187 24.88 14.71 -3.07
N ALA A 188 25.88 14.60 -2.21
CA ALA A 188 27.30 14.61 -2.57
C ALA A 188 27.84 13.18 -2.80
N SER A 189 27.14 12.16 -2.29
CA SER A 189 27.41 10.75 -2.56
C SER A 189 26.13 9.99 -2.94
N GLY A 190 26.31 8.78 -3.47
CA GLY A 190 25.25 7.78 -3.49
C GLY A 190 24.92 7.26 -2.08
N TRP A 191 23.86 6.46 -1.98
CA TRP A 191 23.54 5.72 -0.76
C TRP A 191 24.57 4.62 -0.47
N LEU A 192 24.89 4.43 0.79
CA LEU A 192 25.59 3.26 1.32
C LEU A 192 24.66 2.48 2.25
N PRO A 193 24.40 1.18 1.98
CA PRO A 193 24.84 0.46 0.77
C PRO A 193 24.13 0.98 -0.49
N ALA A 194 24.75 0.76 -1.65
CA ALA A 194 24.21 1.19 -2.93
C ALA A 194 22.97 0.39 -3.32
N ASP A 195 22.05 1.05 -4.02
CA ASP A 195 20.84 0.41 -4.55
C ASP A 195 21.20 -0.67 -5.59
N ILE A 196 20.47 -1.79 -5.61
CA ILE A 196 20.68 -2.89 -6.57
C ILE A 196 19.46 -2.96 -7.46
N GLY A 197 19.64 -2.78 -8.78
CA GLY A 197 18.52 -2.80 -9.74
C GLY A 197 17.44 -1.75 -9.45
N GLY A 198 17.82 -0.60 -8.87
CA GLY A 198 16.88 0.45 -8.46
C GLY A 198 16.15 0.17 -7.14
N VAL A 199 16.50 -0.91 -6.43
CA VAL A 199 15.92 -1.27 -5.14
C VAL A 199 16.85 -0.85 -4.00
N ALA A 200 16.31 -0.07 -3.06
CA ALA A 200 17.01 0.41 -1.88
C ALA A 200 17.58 -0.74 -1.03
N GLN A 201 18.88 -0.66 -0.75
CA GLN A 201 19.58 -1.59 0.14
C GLN A 201 19.83 -0.95 1.51
N TYR A 202 20.02 -1.79 2.53
CA TYR A 202 20.25 -1.36 3.91
C TYR A 202 21.29 -2.24 4.59
N PHE A 203 22.07 -1.67 5.50
CA PHE A 203 22.82 -2.44 6.49
C PHE A 203 21.81 -2.98 7.51
N GLU A 204 21.61 -4.29 7.54
CA GLU A 204 20.63 -4.93 8.41
C GLU A 204 21.14 -5.01 9.86
N TYR A 205 20.26 -4.71 10.82
CA TYR A 205 20.54 -4.89 12.24
C TYR A 205 20.53 -6.39 12.58
N PRO A 206 21.58 -6.94 13.20
CA PRO A 206 21.61 -8.35 13.59
C PRO A 206 20.53 -8.68 14.62
N THR A 207 19.67 -9.66 14.35
CA THR A 207 18.59 -10.06 15.26
C THR A 207 19.13 -10.40 16.66
N GLY A 208 18.55 -9.79 17.69
CA GLY A 208 18.91 -10.04 19.08
C GLY A 208 20.23 -9.42 19.56
N ALA A 209 20.93 -8.64 18.73
CA ALA A 209 22.10 -7.90 19.19
C ALA A 209 21.69 -6.71 20.09
N PRO A 210 22.47 -6.38 21.13
CA PRO A 210 22.19 -5.23 22.00
C PRO A 210 22.64 -3.90 21.38
N THR A 211 23.73 -3.91 20.62
CA THR A 211 24.30 -2.76 19.92
C THR A 211 24.95 -3.25 18.62
N HIS A 212 24.96 -2.43 17.58
CA HIS A 212 25.66 -2.73 16.35
C HIS A 212 26.47 -1.52 15.88
N THR A 213 27.64 -1.77 15.29
CA THR A 213 28.48 -0.75 14.66
C THR A 213 28.78 -1.19 13.25
N ILE A 214 28.49 -0.32 12.29
CA ILE A 214 28.78 -0.51 10.88
C ILE A 214 30.05 0.29 10.57
N ASP A 215 31.09 -0.41 10.13
CA ASP A 215 32.32 0.20 9.60
C ASP A 215 32.07 0.64 8.16
N LEU A 216 31.95 1.95 7.91
CA LEU A 216 31.72 2.47 6.57
C LEU A 216 32.99 2.36 5.71
N ALA A 217 34.19 2.47 6.27
CA ALA A 217 35.43 2.33 5.51
C ALA A 217 35.55 0.93 4.88
N ALA A 218 35.05 -0.10 5.58
CA ALA A 218 34.96 -1.46 5.05
C ALA A 218 33.81 -1.68 4.05
N ASN A 219 32.88 -0.73 3.92
CA ASN A 219 31.61 -0.89 3.17
C ASN A 219 31.36 0.21 2.12
N GLY A 220 32.43 0.74 1.52
CA GLY A 220 32.37 1.71 0.41
C GLY A 220 32.42 3.18 0.82
N GLY A 221 32.63 3.47 2.10
CA GLY A 221 33.04 4.77 2.64
C GLY A 221 34.58 4.89 2.75
N PRO A 222 35.09 5.82 3.58
CA PRO A 222 34.34 6.74 4.44
C PRO A 222 33.56 7.78 3.63
N LEU A 223 32.50 8.34 4.22
CA LEU A 223 31.71 9.38 3.57
C LEU A 223 32.21 10.76 3.96
N ILE A 224 32.52 11.60 2.98
CA ILE A 224 32.96 12.99 3.19
C ILE A 224 31.85 13.93 2.73
N GLY A 225 31.47 14.88 3.58
CA GLY A 225 30.47 15.88 3.25
C GLY A 225 30.15 16.85 4.38
N TRP A 226 29.28 17.81 4.08
CA TRP A 226 28.88 18.86 5.00
C TRP A 226 27.80 18.39 5.98
N SER A 227 26.94 17.48 5.54
CA SER A 227 25.95 16.81 6.36
C SER A 227 25.70 15.40 5.84
N PHE A 228 25.00 14.59 6.64
CA PHE A 228 24.78 13.19 6.32
C PHE A 228 23.30 12.85 6.49
N GLU A 229 22.68 12.39 5.42
CA GLU A 229 21.32 11.90 5.47
C GLU A 229 21.33 10.41 5.81
N VAL A 230 20.64 10.08 6.90
CA VAL A 230 20.44 8.71 7.37
C VAL A 230 18.99 8.33 7.15
N ASN A 231 18.77 7.19 6.51
CA ASN A 231 17.45 6.60 6.33
C ASN A 231 17.40 5.24 7.02
N ILE A 232 16.40 5.07 7.88
CA ILE A 232 16.13 3.84 8.61
C ILE A 232 14.85 3.24 8.08
N ARG A 233 14.89 1.94 7.79
CA ARG A 233 13.74 1.10 7.48
C ARG A 233 13.43 0.22 8.68
N LEU A 234 12.18 0.21 9.10
CA LEU A 234 11.65 -0.70 10.09
C LEU A 234 10.59 -1.56 9.43
N ALA A 235 10.59 -2.86 9.67
CA ALA A 235 9.60 -3.78 9.11
C ALA A 235 9.16 -4.85 10.12
N THR A 236 7.94 -5.34 10.00
CA THR A 236 7.46 -6.50 10.74
C THR A 236 6.59 -7.40 9.85
N THR A 237 6.71 -8.71 10.03
CA THR A 237 5.76 -9.70 9.49
C THR A 237 4.73 -10.13 10.53
N ASP A 238 4.91 -9.73 11.79
CA ASP A 238 4.01 -10.00 12.91
C ASP A 238 3.44 -8.70 13.48
N ARG A 239 2.11 -8.56 13.45
CA ARG A 239 1.42 -7.35 13.93
C ARG A 239 1.51 -7.14 15.44
N ALA A 240 1.80 -8.20 16.20
CA ALA A 240 1.93 -8.15 17.66
C ALA A 240 3.31 -7.65 18.12
N VAL A 241 4.30 -7.60 17.22
CA VAL A 241 5.69 -7.31 17.56
C VAL A 241 6.21 -6.16 16.69
N ARG A 242 6.99 -5.26 17.29
CA ARG A 242 7.51 -4.06 16.61
C ARG A 242 9.01 -3.89 16.84
N PRO A 243 9.81 -3.60 15.80
CA PRO A 243 11.17 -3.16 16.00
C PRO A 243 11.19 -1.72 16.53
N ILE A 244 12.17 -1.41 17.38
CA ILE A 244 12.36 -0.07 17.95
C ILE A 244 13.82 0.32 17.76
N VAL A 245 14.07 1.51 17.24
CA VAL A 245 15.42 2.11 17.24
C VAL A 245 15.49 3.06 18.42
N ASN A 246 16.43 2.81 19.32
CA ASN A 246 16.61 3.60 20.53
C ASN A 246 17.57 4.76 20.29
N ASP A 247 18.62 4.53 19.51
CA ASP A 247 19.71 5.49 19.34
C ASP A 247 20.50 5.25 18.05
N VAL A 248 20.95 6.33 17.42
CA VAL A 248 21.81 6.32 16.23
C VAL A 248 22.85 7.43 16.36
N ARG A 249 24.12 7.05 16.21
CA ARG A 249 25.27 7.93 16.28
C ARG A 249 26.15 7.74 15.06
N LEU A 250 26.54 8.84 14.45
CA LEU A 250 27.60 8.85 13.45
C LEU A 250 28.93 9.11 14.14
N GLN A 251 29.91 8.25 13.84
CA GLN A 251 31.29 8.46 14.27
C GLN A 251 31.99 9.19 13.15
N TRP A 252 32.24 10.48 13.36
CA TRP A 252 32.94 11.32 12.40
C TRP A 252 34.20 11.93 12.98
N GLN A 253 35.14 12.19 12.08
CA GLN A 253 36.35 12.94 12.35
C GLN A 253 36.18 14.37 11.83
N ARG A 254 36.78 15.32 12.56
CA ARG A 254 36.97 16.68 12.03
C ARG A 254 38.24 16.67 11.16
N PRO A 255 38.26 17.44 10.07
CA PRO A 255 39.48 17.71 9.32
C PRO A 255 40.61 18.24 10.22
#